data_AF-A0A3A0ATQ6-F1
#
_entry.id   AF-A0A3A0ATQ6-F1
#
_cell.length_a   1.000
_cell.length_b   1.000
_cell.length_c   1.000
_cell.angle_alpha   90.00
_cell.angle_beta   90.00
_cell.angle_gamma   90.00
#
_symmetry.space_group_name_H-M   'P 1'
#
loop_
_entity.id
_entity.type
_entity.pdbx_description
1 polymer ?
#
loop_
_entity_poly.entity_id
_entity_poly.type
_entity_poly.pdbx_seq_one_letter_code
_entity_poly.pdbx_strand_id
1 'polypeptide(L)'
;MAEAVDADIELESTPVRETESDLIAATLAWSARRFGAHAARFVRPTASGGWLVVTWMNDAISVHPADAAEAAMAWMVALGRTHLLVGKPRVASLEDRGLRPIAARNYLGLPVICQDRVLGVIEVAGELRPDVAAAAAAAQDDINRFALRLGYDPSLQPLQALAPESRVVLSSGAWIDPQVTVSADALRFAAALVGDATIEDVAASTGMCLDRCLDIARDLARLGLIDIVG
;
A
#
# COMPACT_ATOMS: atom_id res chain seq x y z
N MET A 1 -15.99 60.79 -8.71
CA MET A 1 -14.76 60.65 -9.53
C MET A 1 -13.65 60.30 -8.55
N ALA A 2 -13.00 59.14 -8.56
CA ALA A 2 -13.03 57.96 -9.41
C ALA A 2 -12.87 56.75 -8.46
N GLU A 3 -13.75 55.76 -8.59
CA GLU A 3 -13.48 54.43 -9.15
C GLU A 3 -13.00 53.41 -8.12
N ALA A 4 -13.84 52.39 -7.98
CA ALA A 4 -13.60 51.17 -7.25
C ALA A 4 -12.53 50.33 -7.96
N VAL A 5 -11.74 49.62 -7.17
CA VAL A 5 -11.16 48.34 -7.59
C VAL A 5 -11.48 47.37 -6.48
N ASP A 6 -12.66 46.76 -6.59
CA ASP A 6 -12.91 45.42 -6.08
C ASP A 6 -11.88 44.50 -6.73
N ALA A 7 -10.98 43.97 -5.92
CA ALA A 7 -10.27 42.75 -6.26
C ALA A 7 -10.87 41.66 -5.37
N ASP A 8 -12.04 41.17 -5.78
CA ASP A 8 -12.52 39.85 -5.42
C ASP A 8 -11.45 38.84 -5.86
N ILE A 9 -10.56 38.49 -4.92
CA ILE A 9 -9.82 37.24 -5.02
C ILE A 9 -10.80 36.18 -4.54
N GLU A 10 -11.65 35.71 -5.46
CA GLU A 10 -12.24 34.39 -5.35
C GLU A 10 -11.06 33.40 -5.27
N LEU A 11 -10.66 33.07 -4.05
CA LEU A 11 -10.00 31.81 -3.77
C LEU A 11 -11.05 30.72 -4.04
N GLU A 12 -11.20 30.37 -5.31
CA GLU A 12 -11.62 29.03 -5.70
C GLU A 12 -10.58 28.09 -5.08
N SER A 13 -10.79 27.73 -3.82
CA SER A 13 -10.16 26.58 -3.21
C SER A 13 -10.76 25.36 -3.88
N THR A 14 -10.27 25.08 -5.09
CA THR A 14 -10.42 23.77 -5.71
C THR A 14 -10.00 22.79 -4.63
N PRO A 15 -10.90 21.94 -4.09
CA PRO A 15 -10.53 21.03 -3.04
C PRO A 15 -9.40 20.18 -3.59
N VAL A 16 -8.19 20.36 -3.05
CA VAL A 16 -7.03 19.56 -3.43
C VAL A 16 -7.46 18.13 -3.18
N ARG A 17 -7.65 17.37 -4.25
CA ARG A 17 -8.02 15.96 -4.14
C ARG A 17 -6.88 15.27 -3.40
N GLU A 18 -7.19 14.78 -2.20
CA GLU A 18 -6.27 13.99 -1.39
C GLU A 18 -5.80 12.78 -2.22
N THR A 19 -4.49 12.54 -2.29
CA THR A 19 -3.93 11.36 -2.98
C THR A 19 -3.84 10.17 -2.01
N GLU A 20 -3.64 8.95 -2.53
CA GLU A 20 -3.38 7.78 -1.67
C GLU A 20 -2.22 8.04 -0.70
N SER A 21 -1.15 8.62 -1.24
CA SER A 21 0.07 8.92 -0.52
C SER A 21 -0.19 9.88 0.64
N ASP A 22 -1.02 10.91 0.42
CA ASP A 22 -1.40 11.87 1.46
C ASP A 22 -2.20 11.19 2.57
N LEU A 23 -3.17 10.34 2.20
CA LEU A 23 -3.97 9.59 3.17
C LEU A 23 -3.10 8.62 3.99
N ILE A 24 -2.20 7.88 3.34
CA ILE A 24 -1.28 6.96 4.01
C ILE A 24 -0.35 7.75 4.94
N ALA A 25 0.26 8.85 4.48
CA ALA A 25 1.13 9.68 5.31
C ALA A 25 0.40 10.25 6.53
N ALA A 26 -0.80 10.81 6.34
CA ALA A 26 -1.62 11.33 7.44
C ALA A 26 -1.94 10.25 8.47
N THR A 27 -2.27 9.03 8.00
CA THR A 27 -2.57 7.87 8.86
C THR A 27 -1.33 7.38 9.62
N LEU A 28 -0.17 7.33 8.99
CA LEU A 28 1.09 6.95 9.63
C LEU A 28 1.53 7.99 10.67
N ALA A 29 1.41 9.27 10.34
CA ALA A 29 1.69 10.36 11.28
C ALA A 29 0.76 10.35 12.49
N TRP A 30 -0.54 10.12 12.27
CA TRP A 30 -1.50 9.93 13.35
C TRP A 30 -1.18 8.70 14.20
N SER A 31 -0.84 7.56 13.59
CA SER A 31 -0.50 6.32 14.29
C SER A 31 0.72 6.50 15.19
N ALA A 32 1.79 7.09 14.66
CA ALA A 32 3.01 7.39 15.40
C ALA A 32 2.70 8.24 16.66
N ARG A 33 1.92 9.32 16.51
CA ARG A 33 1.49 10.17 17.65
C ARG A 33 0.60 9.42 18.64
N ARG A 34 -0.38 8.66 18.14
CA ARG A 34 -1.38 7.95 18.96
C ARG A 34 -0.72 6.92 19.88
N PHE A 35 0.26 6.19 19.37
CA PHE A 35 0.90 5.08 20.08
C PHE A 35 2.26 5.44 20.71
N GLY A 36 2.72 6.68 20.52
CA GLY A 36 3.97 7.17 21.09
C GLY A 36 5.21 6.58 20.43
N ALA A 37 5.17 6.33 19.13
CA ALA A 37 6.29 5.76 18.40
C ALA A 37 7.04 6.80 17.57
N HIS A 38 8.32 6.55 17.35
CA HIS A 38 9.18 7.38 16.51
C HIS A 38 9.13 7.00 15.03
N ALA A 39 8.53 5.85 14.70
CA ALA A 39 8.37 5.38 13.33
C ALA A 39 7.05 4.62 13.19
N ALA A 40 6.32 4.93 12.13
CA ALA A 40 5.18 4.16 11.65
C ALA A 40 5.37 3.88 10.16
N ARG A 41 5.05 2.66 9.75
CA ARG A 41 5.11 2.22 8.36
C ARG A 41 3.88 1.43 7.98
N PHE A 42 3.52 1.49 6.71
CA PHE A 42 2.46 0.72 6.12
C PHE A 42 3.08 -0.32 5.18
N VAL A 43 2.95 -1.59 5.53
CA VAL A 43 3.42 -2.72 4.73
C VAL A 43 2.23 -3.25 3.97
N ARG A 44 2.19 -3.02 2.66
CA ARG A 44 1.05 -3.37 1.80
C ARG A 44 1.41 -4.46 0.80
N PRO A 45 0.51 -5.41 0.50
CA PRO A 45 0.73 -6.34 -0.57
C PRO A 45 0.71 -5.61 -1.92
N THR A 46 1.54 -6.06 -2.85
CA THR A 46 1.49 -5.65 -4.25
C THR A 46 0.62 -6.61 -5.06
N ALA A 47 0.18 -6.16 -6.23
CA ALA A 47 -0.47 -7.02 -7.22
C ALA A 47 0.39 -8.25 -7.57
N SER A 48 1.70 -8.08 -7.61
CA SER A 48 2.70 -9.11 -7.92
C SER A 48 2.98 -10.12 -6.80
N GLY A 49 2.24 -10.06 -5.68
CA GLY A 49 2.43 -10.98 -4.54
C GLY A 49 3.65 -10.66 -3.67
N GLY A 50 4.30 -9.52 -3.89
CA GLY A 50 5.31 -8.95 -3.00
C GLY A 50 4.68 -8.03 -1.95
N TRP A 51 5.54 -7.36 -1.18
CA TRP A 51 5.12 -6.34 -0.22
C TRP A 51 5.93 -5.06 -0.44
N LEU A 52 5.27 -3.93 -0.33
CA LEU A 52 5.90 -2.61 -0.30
C LEU A 52 5.80 -2.04 1.11
N VAL A 53 6.91 -1.48 1.57
CA VAL A 53 7.00 -0.74 2.82
C VAL A 53 6.93 0.74 2.48
N VAL A 54 5.87 1.39 2.94
CA VAL A 54 5.69 2.84 2.89
C VAL A 54 5.96 3.39 4.28
N THR A 55 7.02 4.17 4.44
CA THR A 55 7.37 4.77 5.74
C THR A 55 7.23 6.27 5.69
N TRP A 56 6.64 6.85 6.72
CA TRP A 56 6.61 8.29 6.89
C TRP A 56 7.71 8.72 7.87
N MET A 57 8.65 9.55 7.42
CA MET A 57 9.72 10.12 8.24
C MET A 57 9.99 11.56 7.81
N ASN A 58 10.11 12.49 8.77
CA ASN A 58 10.51 13.88 8.53
C ASN A 58 9.71 14.57 7.41
N ASP A 59 8.37 14.47 7.47
CA ASP A 59 7.44 15.04 6.47
C ASP A 59 7.62 14.49 5.04
N ALA A 60 8.34 13.38 4.88
CA ALA A 60 8.53 12.70 3.60
C ALA A 60 8.07 11.23 3.67
N ILE A 61 7.68 10.70 2.53
CA ILE A 61 7.37 9.27 2.34
C ILE A 61 8.58 8.59 1.70
N SER A 62 9.03 7.48 2.27
CA SER A 62 9.95 6.54 1.62
C SER A 62 9.22 5.25 1.27
N VAL A 63 9.48 4.72 0.08
CA VAL A 63 8.89 3.48 -0.42
C VAL A 63 10.01 2.53 -0.84
N HIS A 64 9.94 1.28 -0.39
CA HIS A 64 10.86 0.22 -0.80
C HIS A 64 10.19 -1.16 -0.76
N PRO A 65 10.70 -2.16 -1.50
CA PRO A 65 10.27 -3.54 -1.34
C PRO A 65 10.55 -4.04 0.08
N ALA A 66 9.62 -4.80 0.66
CA ALA A 66 9.80 -5.41 1.96
C ALA A 66 10.86 -6.52 1.90
N ASP A 67 11.68 -6.61 2.94
CA ASP A 67 12.54 -7.77 3.14
C ASP A 67 11.75 -9.00 3.66
N ALA A 68 12.43 -10.15 3.77
CA ALA A 68 11.80 -11.39 4.19
C ALA A 68 11.22 -11.33 5.62
N ALA A 69 11.84 -10.58 6.52
CA ALA A 69 11.38 -10.44 7.90
C ALA A 69 10.16 -9.50 7.99
N GLU A 70 10.14 -8.45 7.19
CA GLU A 70 9.03 -7.51 7.07
C GLU A 70 7.80 -8.18 6.46
N ALA A 71 7.98 -8.95 5.38
CA ALA A 71 6.91 -9.72 4.76
C ALA A 71 6.35 -10.79 5.71
N ALA A 72 7.22 -11.51 6.43
CA ALA A 72 6.78 -12.51 7.41
C ALA A 72 5.98 -11.89 8.57
N MET A 73 6.41 -10.73 9.07
CA MET A 73 5.67 -9.98 10.08
C MET A 73 4.30 -9.54 9.56
N ALA A 74 4.26 -8.96 8.35
CA ALA A 74 3.02 -8.50 7.74
C ALA A 74 2.02 -9.66 7.57
N TRP A 75 2.49 -10.83 7.12
CA TRP A 75 1.66 -12.02 7.02
C TRP A 75 1.13 -12.49 8.37
N MET A 76 1.97 -12.54 9.40
CA MET A 76 1.55 -12.97 10.73
C MET A 76 0.43 -12.08 11.30
N VAL A 77 0.52 -10.76 11.11
CA VAL A 77 -0.51 -9.80 11.56
C VAL A 77 -1.77 -9.91 10.70
N ALA A 78 -1.60 -9.93 9.38
CA ALA A 78 -2.70 -9.97 8.41
C ALA A 78 -3.55 -11.26 8.55
N LEU A 79 -2.90 -12.43 8.64
CA LEU A 79 -3.59 -13.71 8.80
C LEU A 79 -4.20 -13.85 10.20
N GLY A 80 -3.53 -13.31 11.22
CA GLY A 80 -4.06 -13.28 12.58
C GLY A 80 -5.31 -12.43 12.74
N ARG A 81 -5.60 -11.52 11.77
CA ARG A 81 -6.74 -10.57 11.76
C ARG A 81 -6.94 -9.82 13.08
N THR A 82 -5.89 -9.72 13.88
CA THR A 82 -5.89 -9.14 15.23
C THR A 82 -4.60 -8.36 15.45
N HIS A 83 -4.61 -7.45 16.42
CA HIS A 83 -3.43 -6.70 16.80
C HIS A 83 -2.34 -7.63 17.32
N LEU A 84 -1.11 -7.44 16.86
CA LEU A 84 0.04 -8.16 17.35
C LEU A 84 0.98 -7.21 18.09
N LEU A 85 1.24 -7.49 19.36
CA LEU A 85 2.24 -6.78 20.15
C LEU A 85 3.44 -7.72 20.38
N VAL A 86 4.63 -7.32 19.91
CA VAL A 86 5.87 -8.07 20.08
C VAL A 86 6.94 -7.18 20.71
N GLY A 87 7.53 -7.63 21.81
CA GLY A 87 8.77 -7.06 22.32
C GLY A 87 9.97 -7.74 21.68
N LYS A 88 10.80 -7.01 20.92
CA LYS A 88 12.10 -7.52 20.47
C LYS A 88 13.23 -6.89 21.28
N PRO A 89 14.07 -7.69 21.96
CA PRO A 89 15.32 -7.16 22.50
C PRO A 89 16.23 -6.74 21.34
N ARG A 90 16.67 -5.48 21.35
CA ARG A 90 17.77 -5.00 20.50
C ARG A 90 19.06 -5.52 21.09
N VAL A 91 19.79 -6.34 20.34
CA VAL A 91 21.05 -6.95 20.79
C VAL A 91 22.23 -6.33 20.05
N ALA A 92 23.32 -6.04 20.78
CA ALA A 92 24.63 -5.78 20.18
C ALA A 92 25.36 -7.11 20.06
N SER A 93 25.95 -7.34 18.90
CA SER A 93 27.05 -8.29 18.77
C SER A 93 28.32 -7.57 19.17
N LEU A 94 29.00 -8.08 20.20
CA LEU A 94 30.40 -7.77 20.47
C LEU A 94 31.19 -9.02 20.05
N GLU A 95 32.11 -8.84 19.10
CA GLU A 95 33.04 -9.89 18.71
C GLU A 95 33.64 -10.53 19.97
N ASP A 96 33.58 -11.86 20.03
CA ASP A 96 34.03 -12.73 21.14
C ASP A 96 33.32 -12.62 22.51
N ARG A 97 32.21 -11.88 22.65
CA ARG A 97 31.48 -11.79 23.94
C ARG A 97 29.99 -12.15 23.91
N GLY A 98 29.48 -12.56 22.76
CA GLY A 98 28.08 -12.95 22.59
C GLY A 98 27.11 -11.77 22.47
N LEU A 99 25.82 -12.08 22.38
CA LEU A 99 24.74 -11.09 22.21
C LEU A 99 24.38 -10.46 23.56
N ARG A 100 24.48 -9.13 23.68
CA ARG A 100 23.96 -8.38 24.84
C ARG A 100 22.71 -7.58 24.48
N PRO A 101 21.60 -7.69 25.23
CA PRO A 101 20.48 -6.76 25.11
C PRO A 101 20.93 -5.34 25.46
N ILE A 102 20.64 -4.37 24.60
CA ILE A 102 20.97 -2.95 24.77
C ILE A 102 19.71 -2.10 24.94
N ALA A 103 18.57 -2.54 24.40
CA ALA A 103 17.26 -1.90 24.53
C ALA A 103 16.15 -2.92 24.21
N ALA A 104 14.90 -2.64 24.60
CA ALA A 104 13.74 -3.36 24.08
C ALA A 104 13.02 -2.44 23.08
N ARG A 105 12.79 -2.93 21.86
CA ARG A 105 11.93 -2.24 20.89
C ARG A 105 10.60 -2.98 20.84
N ASN A 106 9.53 -2.28 21.15
CA ASN A 106 8.19 -2.82 21.06
C ASN A 106 7.63 -2.54 19.67
N TYR A 107 6.92 -3.54 19.14
CA TYR A 107 6.32 -3.54 17.82
C TYR A 107 4.82 -3.79 17.98
N LEU A 108 4.02 -2.93 17.39
CA LEU A 108 2.59 -3.10 17.25
C LEU A 108 2.25 -3.23 15.76
N GLY A 109 1.70 -4.37 15.38
CA GLY A 109 1.10 -4.59 14.07
C GLY A 109 -0.41 -4.40 14.15
N LEU A 110 -0.96 -3.55 13.27
CA LEU A 110 -2.38 -3.29 13.11
C LEU A 110 -2.81 -3.77 11.72
N PRO A 111 -3.66 -4.80 11.61
CA PRO A 111 -4.14 -5.25 10.32
C PRO A 111 -5.10 -4.20 9.73
N VAL A 112 -4.89 -3.86 8.46
CA VAL A 112 -5.78 -2.98 7.69
C VAL A 112 -6.57 -3.89 6.77
N ILE A 113 -7.80 -4.22 7.18
CA ILE A 113 -8.66 -5.17 6.50
C ILE A 113 -9.93 -4.45 6.08
N CYS A 114 -10.36 -4.70 4.84
CA CYS A 114 -11.60 -4.19 4.31
C CYS A 114 -12.41 -5.36 3.76
N GLN A 115 -13.60 -5.60 4.32
CA GLN A 115 -14.34 -6.86 4.17
C GLN A 115 -13.43 -8.06 4.50
N ASP A 116 -13.14 -8.91 3.53
CA ASP A 116 -12.26 -10.06 3.67
C ASP A 116 -10.88 -9.86 3.02
N ARG A 117 -10.60 -8.66 2.49
CA ARG A 117 -9.33 -8.34 1.84
C ARG A 117 -8.36 -7.68 2.82
N VAL A 118 -7.15 -8.23 2.89
CA VAL A 118 -6.02 -7.56 3.54
C VAL A 118 -5.53 -6.43 2.63
N LEU A 119 -5.64 -5.19 3.09
CA LEU A 119 -5.09 -4.02 2.41
C LEU A 119 -3.64 -3.74 2.80
N GLY A 120 -3.24 -4.21 3.98
CA GLY A 120 -1.87 -4.11 4.48
C GLY A 120 -1.82 -4.20 5.99
N VAL A 121 -0.68 -3.83 6.55
CA VAL A 121 -0.41 -3.80 7.98
C VAL A 121 0.24 -2.47 8.32
N ILE A 122 -0.33 -1.74 9.27
CA ILE A 122 0.37 -0.61 9.89
C ILE A 122 1.26 -1.18 10.99
N GLU A 123 2.56 -1.01 10.84
CA GLU A 123 3.52 -1.29 11.89
C GLU A 123 3.92 -0.01 12.58
N VAL A 124 3.89 -0.05 13.91
CA VAL A 124 4.32 1.02 14.78
C VAL A 124 5.41 0.48 15.70
N ALA A 125 6.60 1.08 15.65
CA ALA A 125 7.77 0.52 16.31
C ALA A 125 8.55 1.57 17.13
N GLY A 126 8.86 1.25 18.39
CA GLY A 126 9.61 2.15 19.27
C GLY A 126 9.41 1.84 20.76
N GLU A 127 9.62 2.85 21.59
CA GLU A 127 9.24 2.83 23.01
C GLU A 127 7.74 3.05 23.14
N LEU A 128 6.96 2.03 22.77
CA LEU A 128 5.50 2.09 22.84
C LEU A 128 5.06 2.32 24.29
N ARG A 129 3.99 3.10 24.45
CA ARG A 129 3.40 3.38 25.76
C ARG A 129 2.89 2.10 26.43
N PRO A 130 2.86 2.02 27.77
CA PRO A 130 2.35 0.84 28.48
C PRO A 130 0.88 0.50 28.16
N ASP A 131 0.08 1.50 27.78
CA ASP A 131 -1.35 1.37 27.45
C ASP A 131 -1.61 0.96 25.99
N VAL A 132 -0.57 0.63 25.20
CA VAL A 132 -0.68 0.55 23.73
C VAL A 132 -1.72 -0.46 23.25
N ALA A 133 -1.91 -1.58 23.95
CA ALA A 133 -2.93 -2.57 23.59
C ALA A 133 -4.36 -2.03 23.74
N ALA A 134 -4.64 -1.31 24.83
CA ALA A 134 -5.93 -0.65 25.05
C ALA A 134 -6.13 0.51 24.06
N ALA A 135 -5.06 1.28 23.79
CA ALA A 135 -5.09 2.34 22.79
C ALA A 135 -5.36 1.80 21.38
N ALA A 136 -4.82 0.63 21.03
CA ALA A 136 -5.05 -0.04 19.74
C ALA A 136 -6.50 -0.50 19.61
N ALA A 137 -7.07 -1.12 20.65
CA ALA A 137 -8.49 -1.48 20.67
C ALA A 137 -9.40 -0.26 20.50
N ALA A 138 -9.10 0.84 21.18
CA ALA A 138 -9.86 2.09 21.07
C ALA A 138 -9.70 2.80 19.71
N ALA A 139 -8.65 2.47 18.95
CA ALA A 139 -8.36 3.05 17.64
C ALA A 139 -8.98 2.26 16.48
N GLN A 140 -9.65 1.14 16.76
CA GLN A 140 -10.14 0.22 15.72
C GLN A 140 -11.07 0.90 14.72
N ASP A 141 -11.96 1.79 15.17
CA ASP A 141 -12.90 2.50 14.28
C ASP A 141 -12.20 3.43 13.30
N ASP A 142 -11.12 4.09 13.73
CA ASP A 142 -10.31 4.96 12.87
C ASP A 142 -9.52 4.13 11.85
N ILE A 143 -8.96 2.99 12.27
CA ILE A 143 -8.29 2.04 11.37
C ILE A 143 -9.26 1.47 10.33
N ASN A 144 -10.49 1.12 10.75
CA ASN A 144 -11.54 0.65 9.86
C ASN A 144 -11.94 1.75 8.86
N ARG A 145 -12.04 3.00 9.30
CA ARG A 145 -12.32 4.14 8.40
C ARG A 145 -11.21 4.33 7.36
N PHE A 146 -9.95 4.25 7.78
CA PHE A 146 -8.82 4.24 6.86
C PHE A 146 -8.91 3.09 5.85
N ALA A 147 -9.17 1.86 6.31
CA ALA A 147 -9.31 0.68 5.46
C ALA A 147 -10.46 0.83 4.44
N LEU A 148 -11.61 1.36 4.85
CA LEU A 148 -12.74 1.60 3.96
C LEU A 148 -12.42 2.65 2.89
N ARG A 149 -11.77 3.75 3.28
CA ARG A 149 -11.34 4.80 2.32
C ARG A 149 -10.34 4.24 1.31
N LEU A 150 -9.29 3.58 1.78
CA LEU A 150 -8.26 2.99 0.90
C LEU A 150 -8.83 1.87 0.00
N GLY A 151 -9.76 1.08 0.52
CA GLY A 151 -10.34 -0.06 -0.18
C GLY A 151 -11.37 0.31 -1.26
N TYR A 152 -12.16 1.37 -1.05
CA TYR A 152 -13.31 1.69 -1.89
C TYR A 152 -13.27 3.03 -2.60
N ASP A 153 -12.43 3.97 -2.18
CA ASP A 153 -12.37 5.28 -2.82
C ASP A 153 -11.53 5.18 -4.11
N PRO A 154 -12.15 5.27 -5.30
CA PRO A 154 -11.43 5.13 -6.56
C PRO A 154 -10.44 6.28 -6.81
N SER A 155 -10.63 7.42 -6.14
CA SER A 155 -9.72 8.58 -6.24
C SER A 155 -8.42 8.37 -5.46
N LEU A 156 -8.42 7.42 -4.52
CA LEU A 156 -7.29 7.09 -3.67
C LEU A 156 -6.53 5.85 -4.13
N GLN A 157 -6.97 5.06 -5.11
CA GLN A 157 -6.12 3.97 -5.58
C GLN A 157 -5.14 4.50 -6.64
N PRO A 158 -3.82 4.32 -6.47
CA PRO A 158 -2.86 4.56 -7.52
C PRO A 158 -3.16 3.49 -8.54
N LEU A 159 -3.96 3.87 -9.53
CA LEU A 159 -3.69 3.44 -10.87
C LEU A 159 -2.24 3.87 -11.08
N GLN A 160 -1.28 2.96 -10.90
CA GLN A 160 0.02 3.11 -11.55
C GLN A 160 -0.36 3.49 -12.97
N ALA A 161 -0.01 4.72 -13.38
CA ALA A 161 -0.57 5.32 -14.57
C ALA A 161 -0.11 4.47 -15.75
N LEU A 162 -0.91 3.46 -16.08
CA LEU A 162 -0.68 2.57 -17.18
C LEU A 162 -0.79 3.48 -18.39
N ALA A 163 0.35 3.66 -19.02
CA ALA A 163 0.50 4.36 -20.27
C ALA A 163 0.72 3.31 -21.37
N PRO A 164 0.44 3.62 -22.64
CA PRO A 164 0.62 2.69 -23.76
C PRO A 164 1.99 1.97 -23.77
N GLU A 165 3.05 2.69 -23.40
CA GLU A 165 4.43 2.22 -23.34
C GLU A 165 4.78 1.38 -22.10
N SER A 166 3.86 1.26 -21.13
CA SER A 166 4.09 0.46 -19.92
C SER A 166 4.28 -1.01 -20.28
N ARG A 167 5.42 -1.60 -19.88
CA ARG A 167 5.65 -3.04 -20.05
C ARG A 167 4.91 -3.81 -18.97
N VAL A 168 4.28 -4.89 -19.39
CA VAL A 168 3.54 -5.79 -18.53
C VAL A 168 3.92 -7.24 -18.82
N VAL A 169 3.84 -8.08 -17.80
CA VAL A 169 4.12 -9.52 -17.86
C VAL A 169 3.02 -10.28 -17.12
N LEU A 170 2.70 -11.50 -17.56
CA LEU A 170 1.82 -12.39 -16.81
C LEU A 170 2.46 -12.72 -15.46
N SER A 171 1.71 -12.52 -14.38
CA SER A 171 2.20 -12.89 -13.07
C SER A 171 2.30 -14.42 -12.95
N SER A 172 3.24 -14.90 -12.15
CA SER A 172 3.48 -16.35 -11.94
C SER A 172 2.29 -17.10 -11.35
N GLY A 173 1.24 -16.40 -10.91
CA GLY A 173 -0.03 -17.00 -10.50
C GLY A 173 0.01 -17.75 -9.17
N ALA A 174 1.18 -17.83 -8.51
CA ALA A 174 1.39 -18.63 -7.30
C ALA A 174 0.51 -18.24 -6.10
N TRP A 175 -0.15 -17.08 -6.16
CA TRP A 175 -0.92 -16.50 -5.05
C TRP A 175 -2.29 -15.96 -5.45
N ILE A 176 -2.78 -16.29 -6.66
CA ILE A 176 -4.08 -15.83 -7.16
C ILE A 176 -5.19 -16.73 -6.61
N ASP A 177 -6.32 -16.12 -6.21
CA ASP A 177 -7.51 -16.87 -5.82
C ASP A 177 -7.96 -17.79 -6.97
N PRO A 178 -8.11 -19.11 -6.75
CA PRO A 178 -8.50 -20.05 -7.80
C PRO A 178 -9.91 -19.80 -8.39
N GLN A 179 -10.70 -18.86 -7.86
CA GLN A 179 -12.06 -18.55 -8.33
C GLN A 179 -12.20 -17.23 -9.12
N VAL A 180 -11.11 -16.62 -9.57
CA VAL A 180 -11.19 -15.37 -10.37
C VAL A 180 -11.85 -15.62 -11.73
N THR A 181 -12.90 -14.87 -12.03
CA THR A 181 -13.54 -14.85 -13.36
C THR A 181 -13.02 -13.65 -14.15
N VAL A 182 -12.56 -13.88 -15.38
CA VAL A 182 -12.11 -12.82 -16.30
C VAL A 182 -12.96 -12.81 -17.57
N SER A 183 -13.02 -11.65 -18.24
CA SER A 183 -13.71 -11.51 -19.52
C SER A 183 -12.96 -12.20 -20.66
N ALA A 184 -13.65 -12.47 -21.77
CA ALA A 184 -13.02 -13.02 -22.97
C ALA A 184 -11.94 -12.08 -23.54
N ASP A 185 -12.12 -10.76 -23.44
CA ASP A 185 -11.14 -9.77 -23.87
C ASP A 185 -9.89 -9.80 -22.96
N ALA A 186 -10.09 -9.95 -21.65
CA ALA A 186 -8.98 -10.07 -20.70
C ALA A 186 -8.17 -11.34 -20.94
N LEU A 187 -8.83 -12.45 -21.31
CA LEU A 187 -8.14 -13.67 -21.72
C LEU A 187 -7.35 -13.48 -23.02
N ARG A 188 -7.92 -12.79 -24.02
CA ARG A 188 -7.23 -12.46 -25.27
C ARG A 188 -6.02 -11.54 -25.03
N PHE A 189 -6.17 -10.54 -24.17
CA PHE A 189 -5.08 -9.68 -23.73
C PHE A 189 -3.94 -10.50 -23.11
N ALA A 190 -4.28 -11.34 -22.13
CA ALA A 190 -3.32 -12.20 -21.44
C ALA A 190 -2.60 -13.16 -22.41
N ALA A 191 -3.32 -13.74 -23.37
CA ALA A 191 -2.74 -14.64 -24.36
C ALA A 191 -1.77 -13.95 -25.33
N ALA A 192 -1.90 -12.62 -25.50
CA ALA A 192 -1.00 -11.83 -26.33
C ALA A 192 0.27 -11.36 -25.59
N LEU A 193 0.33 -11.53 -24.26
CA LEU A 193 1.53 -11.29 -23.46
C LEU A 193 2.53 -12.43 -23.64
N VAL A 194 3.43 -12.29 -24.62
CA VAL A 194 4.57 -13.20 -24.81
C VAL A 194 5.80 -12.58 -24.14
N GLY A 195 6.10 -13.01 -22.91
CA GLY A 195 7.18 -12.40 -22.13
C GLY A 195 6.78 -11.04 -21.55
N ASP A 196 7.70 -10.07 -21.53
CA ASP A 196 7.40 -8.66 -21.26
C ASP A 196 7.00 -7.96 -22.57
N ALA A 197 5.80 -7.38 -22.60
CA ALA A 197 5.29 -6.64 -23.76
C ALA A 197 4.71 -5.30 -23.33
N THR A 198 4.74 -4.30 -24.20
CA THR A 198 4.03 -3.04 -23.93
C THR A 198 2.53 -3.20 -24.18
N ILE A 199 1.72 -2.35 -23.57
CA ILE A 199 0.27 -2.35 -23.80
C ILE A 199 -0.05 -1.99 -25.26
N GLU A 200 0.77 -1.13 -25.87
CA GLU A 200 0.70 -0.79 -27.29
C GLU A 200 0.94 -2.01 -28.19
N ASP A 201 1.95 -2.83 -27.89
CA ASP A 201 2.22 -4.08 -28.63
C ASP A 201 1.04 -5.06 -28.52
N VAL A 202 0.42 -5.17 -27.34
CA VAL A 202 -0.76 -6.01 -27.14
C VAL A 202 -1.96 -5.49 -27.92
N ALA A 203 -2.18 -4.17 -27.95
CA ALA A 203 -3.25 -3.57 -28.75
C ALA A 203 -3.04 -3.84 -30.26
N ALA A 204 -1.82 -3.66 -30.77
CA ALA A 204 -1.48 -3.89 -32.16
C ALA A 204 -1.66 -5.37 -32.57
N SER A 205 -1.24 -6.31 -31.72
CA SER A 205 -1.30 -7.76 -32.01
C SER A 205 -2.71 -8.35 -31.92
N THR A 206 -3.55 -7.81 -31.04
CA THR A 206 -4.92 -8.30 -30.83
C THR A 206 -5.96 -7.58 -31.67
N GLY A 207 -5.62 -6.40 -32.23
CA GLY A 207 -6.55 -5.52 -32.93
C GLY A 207 -7.54 -4.81 -31.99
N MET A 208 -7.32 -4.85 -30.68
CA MET A 208 -8.12 -4.13 -29.70
C MET A 208 -7.75 -2.63 -29.68
N CYS A 209 -8.70 -1.76 -29.35
CA CYS A 209 -8.37 -0.34 -29.18
C CYS A 209 -7.53 -0.14 -27.91
N LEU A 210 -6.63 0.85 -27.96
CA LEU A 210 -5.64 1.09 -26.91
C LEU A 210 -6.28 1.42 -25.55
N ASP A 211 -7.34 2.23 -25.53
CA ASP A 211 -8.09 2.55 -24.31
C ASP A 211 -8.67 1.30 -23.65
N ARG A 212 -9.17 0.35 -24.46
CA ARG A 212 -9.69 -0.92 -23.96
C ARG A 212 -8.58 -1.80 -23.40
N CYS A 213 -7.41 -1.84 -24.02
CA CYS A 213 -6.25 -2.54 -23.50
C CYS A 213 -5.77 -1.95 -22.17
N LEU A 214 -5.79 -0.62 -22.03
CA LEU A 214 -5.44 0.06 -20.78
C LEU A 214 -6.42 -0.28 -19.66
N ASP A 215 -7.73 -0.29 -19.94
CA ASP A 215 -8.74 -0.68 -18.96
C ASP A 215 -8.59 -2.15 -18.53
N ILE A 216 -8.37 -3.05 -19.48
CA ILE A 216 -8.13 -4.46 -19.21
C ILE A 216 -6.84 -4.66 -18.39
N ALA A 217 -5.76 -3.97 -18.72
CA ALA A 217 -4.51 -4.04 -17.99
C ALA A 217 -4.68 -3.57 -16.54
N ARG A 218 -5.45 -2.50 -16.30
CA ARG A 218 -5.78 -2.03 -14.94
C ARG A 218 -6.55 -3.09 -14.16
N ASP A 219 -7.54 -3.71 -14.78
CA ASP A 219 -8.36 -4.72 -14.12
C ASP A 219 -7.55 -5.99 -13.83
N LEU A 220 -6.72 -6.44 -14.76
CA LEU A 220 -5.83 -7.59 -14.54
C LEU A 220 -4.76 -7.31 -13.49
N ALA A 221 -4.19 -6.10 -13.46
CA ALA A 221 -3.23 -5.69 -12.43
C ALA A 221 -3.90 -5.63 -11.05
N ARG A 222 -5.14 -5.12 -10.95
CA ARG A 222 -5.92 -5.16 -9.70
C ARG A 222 -6.17 -6.57 -9.19
N LEU A 223 -6.30 -7.54 -10.11
CA LEU A 223 -6.50 -8.96 -9.81
C LEU A 223 -5.19 -9.71 -9.54
N GLY A 224 -4.03 -9.06 -9.67
CA GLY A 224 -2.71 -9.70 -9.53
C GLY A 224 -2.38 -10.69 -10.64
N LEU A 225 -3.04 -10.59 -11.79
CA LEU A 225 -2.83 -11.47 -12.95
C LEU A 225 -1.69 -10.99 -13.86
N ILE A 226 -1.37 -9.69 -13.80
CA ILE A 226 -0.24 -9.11 -14.53
C ILE A 226 0.56 -8.18 -13.63
N ASP A 227 1.86 -8.11 -13.92
CA ASP A 227 2.82 -7.25 -13.24
C ASP A 227 3.34 -6.19 -14.21
N ILE A 228 3.57 -4.97 -13.72
CA ILE A 228 4.17 -3.89 -14.51
C ILE A 228 5.69 -3.97 -14.35
N VAL A 229 6.38 -4.11 -15.48
CA VAL A 229 7.85 -4.24 -15.53
C VAL A 229 8.42 -2.88 -15.92
N GLY A 230 9.27 -2.32 -15.05
CA GLY A 230 10.03 -1.10 -15.30
C GLY A 230 11.47 -1.41 -15.64
#